data_AF-A0A8J6C815-F1
#
_entry.id   AF-A0A8J6C815-F1
#
_cell.length_a   1.000
_cell.length_b   1.000
_cell.length_c   1.000
_cell.angle_alpha   90.00
_cell.angle_beta   90.00
_cell.angle_gamma   90.00
#
_symmetry.space_group_name_H-M   'P 1'
#
loop_
_entity.id
_entity.type
_entity.pdbx_description
1 polymer ?
#
loop_
_entity_poly.entity_id
_entity_poly.type
_entity_poly.pdbx_seq_one_letter_code
_entity_poly.pdbx_strand_id
1 'polypeptide(L)'
;MLCAMPRVALLVGALVAGGARGARVLARPASAMTPRASARMAATNAPAGSLQALCEVSKSACDAVEPMLKKFYDKISTNGRTAEACEKKKADATFFTIADGILQHMFVSHLFAGNKFAHIVGEEDSSVINIATKPYFVDELEVPEEFEQIIDETLARVRALAATISDSAYRDITAFVDPIDGTREFALGQGDKVTVLLGFNDRDGRPCAGIMYRPLTAPVTWAAGALSEGYKAGVLDHAATPNPTGCLITDGKVSPFIAKTIEELGYNLVPSLASGNRAMMLLEGKAGYYIRDTGGFALWDTSGPQACIEAYGGTMAKLPAFLEDGALVTYTHLKSEKNLDFVPGAVMLSLTNAKVKSEYDRTKDTPARLEQVNAYVCCAGLVAASPDNTAEGTMAKLRSAMLKVAADGNPPYYT
;
A
#
# COMPACT_ATOMS: atom_id res chain seq x y z
N MET A 1 -44.91 -32.27 7.76
CA MET A 1 -45.01 -33.52 6.98
C MET A 1 -45.63 -33.15 5.64
N LEU A 2 -45.01 -33.56 4.53
CA LEU A 2 -45.28 -33.19 3.12
C LEU A 2 -46.46 -32.23 2.85
N CYS A 3 -46.19 -31.10 2.18
CA CYS A 3 -47.06 -30.70 1.07
C CYS A 3 -46.42 -29.64 0.17
N ALA A 4 -46.52 -29.89 -1.14
CA ALA A 4 -46.17 -28.98 -2.22
C ALA A 4 -47.11 -27.76 -2.24
N MET A 5 -46.60 -26.63 -2.75
CA MET A 5 -47.43 -25.46 -3.11
C MET A 5 -47.16 -25.07 -4.57
N PRO A 6 -48.20 -24.95 -5.41
CA PRO A 6 -48.09 -24.40 -6.76
C PRO A 6 -48.41 -22.89 -6.79
N ARG A 7 -47.92 -22.24 -7.85
CA ARG A 7 -48.25 -20.88 -8.29
C ARG A 7 -49.72 -20.74 -8.68
N VAL A 8 -50.35 -19.60 -8.37
CA VAL A 8 -51.45 -19.00 -9.16
C VAL A 8 -51.35 -17.47 -9.12
N ALA A 9 -51.67 -16.85 -10.26
CA ALA A 9 -51.54 -15.45 -10.60
C ALA A 9 -52.85 -14.64 -10.43
N LEU A 10 -52.68 -13.31 -10.33
CA LEU A 10 -53.49 -12.18 -10.84
C LEU A 10 -55.03 -12.23 -10.85
N LEU A 11 -55.66 -11.18 -10.27
CA LEU A 11 -56.62 -10.27 -10.94
C LEU A 11 -56.88 -9.04 -10.02
N VAL A 12 -56.46 -7.82 -10.41
CA VAL A 12 -57.25 -6.70 -10.95
C VAL A 12 -58.52 -6.31 -10.16
N GLY A 13 -58.51 -5.08 -9.63
CA GLY A 13 -59.69 -4.35 -9.17
C GLY A 13 -59.34 -2.87 -8.95
N ALA A 14 -59.97 -1.99 -9.71
CA ALA A 14 -59.62 -0.57 -9.86
C ALA A 14 -60.58 0.38 -9.11
N LEU A 15 -60.04 1.57 -8.80
CA LEU A 15 -60.67 2.89 -8.58
C LEU A 15 -61.70 3.10 -7.44
N VAL A 16 -61.37 4.03 -6.53
CA VAL A 16 -62.18 5.25 -6.29
C VAL A 16 -61.24 6.43 -5.98
N ALA A 17 -61.57 7.58 -6.58
CA ALA A 17 -60.85 8.84 -6.54
C ALA A 17 -61.04 9.63 -5.24
N GLY A 18 -60.00 10.37 -4.83
CA GLY A 18 -60.06 11.40 -3.80
C GLY A 18 -58.94 12.41 -4.03
N GLY A 19 -59.28 13.57 -4.59
CA GLY A 19 -58.32 14.62 -4.89
C GLY A 19 -58.03 15.52 -3.69
N ALA A 20 -56.78 15.93 -3.55
CA ALA A 20 -56.41 17.18 -2.88
C ALA A 20 -55.06 17.67 -3.42
N ARG A 21 -55.01 18.97 -3.68
CA ARG A 21 -53.96 19.73 -4.38
C ARG A 21 -52.63 19.70 -3.62
N GLY A 22 -51.54 19.34 -4.30
CA GLY A 22 -50.17 19.47 -3.81
C GLY A 22 -49.33 20.30 -4.78
N ALA A 23 -48.70 21.34 -4.27
CA ALA A 23 -47.94 22.33 -5.01
C ALA A 23 -46.78 21.72 -5.83
N ARG A 24 -46.64 22.21 -7.06
CA ARG A 24 -45.59 21.85 -8.01
C ARG A 24 -44.30 22.59 -7.60
N VAL A 25 -43.42 21.92 -6.85
CA VAL A 25 -42.05 22.41 -6.62
C VAL A 25 -41.22 22.05 -7.85
N LEU A 26 -40.90 23.07 -8.65
CA LEU A 26 -39.97 22.97 -9.77
C LEU A 26 -38.56 22.71 -9.21
N ALA A 27 -38.02 21.54 -9.50
CA ALA A 27 -36.60 21.24 -9.27
C ALA A 27 -35.74 22.18 -10.11
N ARG A 28 -34.89 22.99 -9.45
CA ARG A 28 -33.82 23.75 -10.11
C ARG A 28 -32.71 22.77 -10.51
N PRO A 29 -32.14 22.89 -11.72
CA PRO A 29 -31.03 22.04 -12.13
C PRO A 29 -29.81 22.34 -11.24
N ALA A 30 -29.11 21.28 -10.84
CA ALA A 30 -27.85 21.35 -10.14
C ALA A 30 -26.88 22.22 -10.95
N SER A 31 -26.43 23.33 -10.35
CA SER A 31 -25.34 24.12 -10.90
C SER A 31 -24.09 23.26 -10.87
N ALA A 32 -23.54 22.98 -12.05
CA ALA A 32 -22.26 22.33 -12.22
C ALA A 32 -21.20 23.16 -11.47
N MET A 33 -20.78 22.69 -10.29
CA MET A 33 -19.59 23.18 -9.63
C MET A 33 -18.41 22.79 -10.52
N THR A 34 -17.86 23.78 -11.21
CA THR A 34 -16.56 23.71 -11.85
C THR A 34 -15.52 23.27 -10.80
N PRO A 35 -14.67 22.26 -11.08
CA PRO A 35 -13.56 21.98 -10.20
C PRO A 35 -12.67 23.22 -10.18
N ARG A 36 -12.41 23.74 -8.99
CA ARG A 36 -11.46 24.82 -8.77
C ARG A 36 -10.07 24.25 -9.09
N ALA A 37 -9.66 24.38 -10.34
CA ALA A 37 -8.29 24.07 -10.75
C ALA A 37 -7.35 25.03 -10.00
N SER A 38 -6.67 24.49 -8.98
CA SER A 38 -5.64 25.21 -8.24
C SER A 38 -4.53 24.24 -7.85
N ALA A 39 -3.60 24.04 -8.78
CA ALA A 39 -2.18 24.21 -8.53
C ALA A 39 -1.48 24.27 -9.89
N ARG A 40 -1.10 25.47 -10.33
CA ARG A 40 0.03 25.60 -11.25
C ARG A 40 1.19 24.89 -10.55
N MET A 41 1.80 23.89 -11.20
CA MET A 41 3.11 23.39 -10.79
C MET A 41 4.06 24.60 -10.75
N ALA A 42 4.36 25.10 -9.55
CA ALA A 42 5.55 25.90 -9.37
C ALA A 42 6.72 24.97 -9.73
N ALA A 43 7.61 25.42 -10.61
CA ALA A 43 8.91 24.80 -10.75
C ALA A 43 9.55 24.83 -9.35
N THR A 44 9.67 23.66 -8.73
CA THR A 44 10.22 23.51 -7.39
C THR A 44 11.73 23.69 -7.49
N ASN A 45 12.25 24.77 -6.89
CA ASN A 45 13.68 24.99 -6.71
C ASN A 45 14.22 24.10 -5.58
N ALA A 46 13.92 22.80 -5.59
CA ALA A 46 14.50 21.88 -4.62
C ALA A 46 16.03 21.87 -4.78
N PRO A 47 16.82 22.03 -3.71
CA PRO A 47 18.26 21.96 -3.80
C PRO A 47 18.69 20.62 -4.41
N ALA A 48 19.61 20.64 -5.37
CA ALA A 48 20.11 19.41 -5.97
C ALA A 48 20.72 18.50 -4.90
N GLY A 49 20.27 17.24 -4.86
CA GLY A 49 20.71 16.25 -3.87
C GLY A 49 19.95 16.26 -2.54
N SER A 50 18.89 17.06 -2.40
CA SER A 50 18.01 17.01 -1.24
C SER A 50 17.00 15.84 -1.32
N LEU A 51 16.47 15.41 -0.18
CA LEU A 51 15.42 14.41 -0.10
C LEU A 51 14.13 14.88 -0.79
N GLN A 52 13.81 16.17 -0.73
CA GLN A 52 12.73 16.77 -1.52
C GLN A 52 12.93 16.54 -3.02
N ALA A 53 14.13 16.82 -3.56
CA ALA A 53 14.41 16.61 -4.98
C ALA A 53 14.24 15.12 -5.37
N LEU A 54 14.63 14.21 -4.46
CA LEU A 54 14.43 12.77 -4.63
C LEU A 54 12.92 12.38 -4.64
N CYS A 55 12.11 12.92 -3.73
CA CYS A 55 10.67 12.72 -3.76
C CYS A 55 10.03 13.25 -5.06
N GLU A 56 10.46 14.42 -5.55
CA GLU A 56 9.90 15.05 -6.75
C GLU A 56 10.20 14.24 -8.03
N VAL A 57 11.45 13.79 -8.22
CA VAL A 57 11.81 12.95 -9.36
C VAL A 57 11.12 11.58 -9.29
N SER A 58 10.97 11.00 -8.09
CA SER A 58 10.21 9.76 -7.89
C SER A 58 8.74 9.93 -8.23
N LYS A 59 8.12 11.06 -7.84
CA LYS A 59 6.76 11.41 -8.26
C LYS A 59 6.64 11.49 -9.78
N SER A 60 7.56 12.20 -10.44
CA SER A 60 7.56 12.28 -11.91
C SER A 60 7.75 10.91 -12.57
N ALA A 61 8.51 10.02 -11.95
CA ALA A 61 8.67 8.64 -12.45
C ALA A 61 7.37 7.85 -12.28
N CYS A 62 6.66 7.99 -11.15
CA CYS A 62 5.33 7.42 -10.95
C CYS A 62 4.30 7.95 -11.97
N ASP A 63 4.31 9.25 -12.28
CA ASP A 63 3.47 9.79 -13.35
C ASP A 63 3.81 9.20 -14.72
N ALA A 64 5.10 8.97 -14.99
CA ALA A 64 5.56 8.46 -16.28
C ALA A 64 5.09 7.01 -16.53
N VAL A 65 4.98 6.19 -15.48
CA VAL A 65 4.56 4.79 -15.55
C VAL A 65 3.04 4.60 -15.43
N GLU A 66 2.31 5.57 -14.89
CA GLU A 66 0.85 5.47 -14.67
C GLU A 66 0.07 5.06 -15.92
N PRO A 67 0.28 5.65 -17.11
CA PRO A 67 -0.48 5.26 -18.30
C PRO A 67 -0.22 3.81 -18.72
N MET A 68 1.00 3.32 -18.51
CA MET A 68 1.39 1.95 -18.80
C MET A 68 0.70 0.98 -17.85
N LEU A 69 0.76 1.25 -16.54
CA LEU A 69 0.09 0.44 -15.52
C LEU A 69 -1.42 0.38 -15.74
N LYS A 70 -2.03 1.52 -16.05
CA LYS A 70 -3.45 1.59 -16.37
C LYS A 70 -3.80 0.73 -17.59
N LYS A 71 -2.97 0.72 -18.63
CA LYS A 71 -3.20 -0.13 -19.82
C LYS A 71 -3.12 -1.62 -19.47
N PHE A 72 -2.16 -2.04 -18.63
CA PHE A 72 -2.09 -3.43 -18.14
C PHE A 72 -3.32 -3.79 -17.31
N TYR A 73 -3.70 -2.90 -16.40
CA TYR A 73 -4.87 -3.09 -15.55
C TYR A 73 -6.19 -3.13 -16.33
N ASP A 74 -6.33 -2.32 -17.38
CA ASP A 74 -7.50 -2.33 -18.25
C ASP A 74 -7.68 -3.70 -18.94
N LYS A 75 -6.59 -4.42 -19.27
CA LYS A 75 -6.70 -5.79 -19.82
C LYS A 75 -7.21 -6.80 -18.80
N ILE A 76 -6.76 -6.70 -17.55
CA ILE A 76 -7.25 -7.54 -16.45
C ILE A 76 -8.74 -7.26 -16.18
N SER A 77 -9.12 -5.98 -16.14
CA SER A 77 -10.50 -5.59 -15.82
C SER A 77 -11.50 -5.85 -16.96
N THR A 78 -11.07 -5.73 -18.23
CA THR A 78 -11.92 -5.97 -19.41
C THR A 78 -12.13 -7.45 -19.74
N ASN A 79 -11.12 -8.31 -19.52
CA ASN A 79 -11.25 -9.77 -19.61
C ASN A 79 -12.28 -10.36 -18.62
N GLY A 80 -12.68 -9.57 -17.61
CA GLY A 80 -13.71 -9.93 -16.65
C GLY A 80 -15.14 -10.12 -17.20
N ARG A 81 -15.43 -9.83 -18.48
CA ARG A 81 -16.80 -9.89 -19.04
C ARG A 81 -17.07 -11.07 -19.99
N THR A 82 -16.08 -11.84 -20.43
CA THR A 82 -16.26 -12.77 -21.58
C THR A 82 -15.64 -14.17 -21.46
N ALA A 83 -14.81 -14.49 -20.45
CA ALA A 83 -14.07 -15.77 -20.37
C ALA A 83 -14.46 -16.65 -19.16
N GLU A 84 -14.21 -17.96 -19.26
CA GLU A 84 -14.42 -18.94 -18.19
C GLU A 84 -13.49 -18.70 -16.98
N ALA A 85 -13.98 -18.98 -15.76
CA ALA A 85 -13.36 -18.52 -14.51
C ALA A 85 -11.94 -19.04 -14.21
N CYS A 86 -11.53 -20.16 -14.80
CA CYS A 86 -10.21 -20.77 -14.54
C CYS A 86 -9.11 -20.21 -15.47
N GLU A 87 -9.41 -20.03 -16.75
CA GLU A 87 -8.50 -19.38 -17.72
C GLU A 87 -8.29 -17.91 -17.38
N LYS A 88 -9.34 -17.25 -16.87
CA LYS A 88 -9.29 -15.89 -16.32
C LYS A 88 -8.20 -15.70 -15.27
N LYS A 89 -8.18 -16.53 -14.21
CA LYS A 89 -7.21 -16.39 -13.10
C LYS A 89 -5.75 -16.53 -13.57
N LYS A 90 -5.51 -17.34 -14.59
CA LYS A 90 -4.16 -17.50 -15.18
C LYS A 90 -3.77 -16.27 -15.97
N ALA A 91 -4.64 -15.76 -16.86
CA ALA A 91 -4.37 -14.58 -17.65
C ALA A 91 -4.19 -13.31 -16.79
N ASP A 92 -5.01 -13.14 -15.75
CA ASP A 92 -4.91 -12.00 -14.83
C ASP A 92 -3.58 -12.03 -14.04
N ALA A 93 -3.14 -13.22 -13.62
CA ALA A 93 -1.83 -13.42 -13.00
C ALA A 93 -0.67 -13.13 -13.97
N THR A 94 -0.81 -13.47 -15.25
CA THR A 94 0.19 -13.17 -16.28
C THR A 94 0.37 -11.66 -16.48
N PHE A 95 -0.70 -10.90 -16.68
CA PHE A 95 -0.60 -9.44 -16.87
C PHE A 95 -0.09 -8.71 -15.63
N PHE A 96 -0.47 -9.17 -14.44
CA PHE A 96 0.10 -8.68 -13.20
C PHE A 96 1.61 -8.90 -13.17
N THR A 97 2.07 -10.15 -13.33
CA THR A 97 3.51 -10.51 -13.27
C THR A 97 4.32 -9.68 -14.27
N ILE A 98 3.81 -9.52 -15.49
CA ILE A 98 4.45 -8.69 -16.52
C ILE A 98 4.55 -7.22 -16.09
N ALA A 99 3.43 -6.63 -15.63
CA ALA A 99 3.40 -5.23 -15.22
C ALA A 99 4.36 -4.96 -14.06
N ASP A 100 4.37 -5.88 -13.09
CA ASP A 100 5.15 -5.80 -11.87
C ASP A 100 6.66 -5.87 -12.13
N GLY A 101 7.09 -6.89 -12.89
CA GLY A 101 8.49 -7.08 -13.27
C GLY A 101 9.02 -5.94 -14.14
N ILE A 102 8.23 -5.45 -15.11
CA ILE A 102 8.64 -4.30 -15.95
C ILE A 102 8.80 -3.04 -15.10
N LEU A 103 7.83 -2.76 -14.22
CA LEU A 103 7.85 -1.57 -13.39
C LEU A 103 9.06 -1.57 -12.43
N GLN A 104 9.30 -2.69 -11.76
CA GLN A 104 10.48 -2.83 -10.93
C GLN A 104 11.77 -2.64 -11.75
N HIS A 105 11.86 -3.26 -12.92
CA HIS A 105 13.03 -3.11 -13.78
C HIS A 105 13.28 -1.64 -14.15
N MET A 106 12.22 -0.89 -14.48
CA MET A 106 12.32 0.55 -14.77
C MET A 106 12.88 1.33 -13.58
N PHE A 107 12.43 1.07 -12.35
CA PHE A 107 12.92 1.78 -11.17
C PHE A 107 14.31 1.34 -10.74
N VAL A 108 14.55 0.03 -10.60
CA VAL A 108 15.78 -0.52 -10.05
C VAL A 108 16.93 -0.46 -11.06
N SER A 109 16.67 -0.83 -12.32
CA SER A 109 17.72 -0.96 -13.35
C SER A 109 17.92 0.31 -14.19
N HIS A 110 17.01 1.28 -14.14
CA HIS A 110 17.15 2.54 -14.90
C HIS A 110 17.07 3.78 -14.00
N LEU A 111 15.98 3.99 -13.25
CA LEU A 111 15.78 5.23 -12.47
C LEU A 111 16.87 5.41 -11.41
N PHE A 112 17.01 4.43 -10.51
CA PHE A 112 17.92 4.50 -9.36
C PHE A 112 19.30 3.88 -9.62
N ALA A 113 19.52 3.32 -10.82
CA ALA A 113 20.78 2.70 -11.19
C ALA A 113 21.94 3.70 -11.32
N GLY A 114 23.16 3.17 -11.53
CA GLY A 114 24.35 3.98 -11.80
C GLY A 114 25.14 4.39 -10.56
N ASN A 115 25.13 3.58 -9.49
CA ASN A 115 25.90 3.83 -8.25
C ASN A 115 25.55 5.17 -7.55
N LYS A 116 24.29 5.59 -7.70
CA LYS A 116 23.74 6.80 -7.07
C LYS A 116 23.33 6.56 -5.62
N PHE A 117 22.94 5.32 -5.31
CA PHE A 117 22.48 4.85 -4.00
C PHE A 117 23.48 3.86 -3.40
N ALA A 118 23.49 3.73 -2.06
CA ALA A 118 24.26 2.69 -1.40
C ALA A 118 23.81 1.31 -1.88
N HIS A 119 22.50 1.09 -1.83
CA HIS A 119 21.84 -0.13 -2.25
C HIS A 119 20.44 0.17 -2.80
N ILE A 120 19.94 -0.74 -3.63
CA ILE A 120 18.57 -0.77 -4.12
C ILE A 120 18.04 -2.17 -3.82
N VAL A 121 16.85 -2.25 -3.25
CA VAL A 121 16.14 -3.49 -2.89
C VAL A 121 14.75 -3.43 -3.52
N GLY A 122 14.43 -4.41 -4.36
CA GLY A 122 13.11 -4.57 -4.95
C GLY A 122 12.43 -5.87 -4.49
N GLU A 123 11.11 -5.91 -4.53
CA GLU A 123 10.31 -7.12 -4.27
C GLU A 123 10.62 -8.25 -5.26
N GLU A 124 10.64 -7.93 -6.56
CA GLU A 124 10.78 -8.86 -7.68
C GLU A 124 12.25 -9.14 -8.05
N ASP A 125 13.18 -9.04 -7.08
CA ASP A 125 14.63 -9.10 -7.32
C ASP A 125 15.11 -10.43 -7.95
N SER A 126 14.26 -11.47 -7.92
CA SER A 126 14.52 -12.76 -8.57
C SER A 126 14.12 -12.85 -10.04
N SER A 127 13.31 -11.91 -10.55
CA SER A 127 12.77 -11.99 -11.92
C SER A 127 13.79 -11.55 -12.99
N VAL A 128 13.74 -12.22 -14.13
CA VAL A 128 14.59 -11.95 -15.30
C VAL A 128 13.81 -11.14 -16.32
N ILE A 129 14.18 -9.88 -16.52
CA ILE A 129 13.43 -8.93 -17.35
C ILE A 129 14.24 -8.58 -18.61
N ASN A 130 13.63 -8.73 -19.80
CA ASN A 130 14.15 -8.23 -21.05
C ASN A 130 13.16 -7.25 -21.68
N ILE A 131 13.49 -5.96 -21.61
CA ILE A 131 12.82 -4.88 -22.36
C ILE A 131 13.81 -4.11 -23.24
N ALA A 132 14.92 -4.75 -23.62
CA ALA A 132 15.98 -4.14 -24.43
C ALA A 132 15.88 -4.52 -25.91
N THR A 133 15.52 -5.78 -26.19
CA THR A 133 15.37 -6.31 -27.54
C THR A 133 14.09 -7.10 -27.66
N LYS A 134 13.30 -6.82 -28.69
CA LYS A 134 12.02 -7.49 -28.96
C LYS A 134 12.21 -8.93 -29.45
N PRO A 135 11.29 -9.86 -29.13
CA PRO A 135 10.15 -9.66 -28.23
C PRO A 135 10.60 -9.46 -26.77
N TYR A 136 9.79 -8.75 -25.99
CA TYR A 136 10.08 -8.47 -24.58
C TYR A 136 9.61 -9.61 -23.68
N PHE A 137 10.28 -9.81 -22.54
CA PHE A 137 10.00 -10.89 -21.61
C PHE A 137 10.08 -10.46 -20.15
N VAL A 138 9.22 -11.08 -19.34
CA VAL A 138 9.31 -11.12 -17.88
C VAL A 138 9.33 -12.59 -17.48
N ASP A 139 10.47 -13.07 -17.00
CA ASP A 139 10.75 -14.49 -16.81
C ASP A 139 10.46 -15.28 -18.10
N GLU A 140 9.54 -16.25 -18.04
CA GLU A 140 9.11 -17.06 -19.19
C GLU A 140 7.92 -16.43 -19.95
N LEU A 141 7.41 -15.28 -19.51
CA LEU A 141 6.22 -14.64 -20.05
C LEU A 141 6.63 -13.63 -21.15
N GLU A 142 6.17 -13.88 -22.37
CA GLU A 142 6.28 -12.91 -23.47
C GLU A 142 5.33 -11.74 -23.24
N VAL A 143 5.84 -10.52 -23.36
CA VAL A 143 5.05 -9.30 -23.27
C VAL A 143 4.30 -9.11 -24.59
N PRO A 144 2.96 -8.91 -24.58
CA PRO A 144 2.22 -8.75 -25.83
C PRO A 144 2.65 -7.52 -26.61
N GLU A 145 2.76 -7.65 -27.94
CA GLU A 145 3.24 -6.62 -28.87
C GLU A 145 2.55 -5.25 -28.69
N GLU A 146 1.24 -5.27 -28.33
CA GLU A 146 0.46 -4.05 -28.08
C GLU A 146 0.99 -3.18 -26.92
N PHE A 147 1.81 -3.73 -26.03
CA PHE A 147 2.42 -3.01 -24.92
C PHE A 147 3.81 -2.45 -25.26
N GLU A 148 4.48 -2.95 -26.30
CA GLU A 148 5.87 -2.59 -26.59
C GLU A 148 6.07 -1.08 -26.76
N GLN A 149 5.19 -0.42 -27.53
CA GLN A 149 5.31 1.03 -27.75
C GLN A 149 5.20 1.83 -26.44
N ILE A 150 4.23 1.51 -25.58
CA ILE A 150 4.04 2.25 -24.32
C ILE A 150 5.17 1.96 -23.33
N ILE A 151 5.75 0.76 -23.38
CA ILE A 151 6.94 0.39 -22.60
C ILE A 151 8.15 1.22 -23.07
N ASP A 152 8.40 1.30 -24.38
CA ASP A 152 9.51 2.06 -24.96
C ASP A 152 9.43 3.55 -24.60
N GLU A 153 8.25 4.15 -24.77
CA GLU A 153 8.00 5.56 -24.43
C GLU A 153 8.16 5.82 -22.92
N THR A 154 7.65 4.90 -22.09
CA THR A 154 7.77 5.01 -20.62
C THR A 154 9.22 4.87 -20.18
N LEU A 155 9.95 3.90 -20.71
CA LEU A 155 11.36 3.68 -20.41
C LEU A 155 12.22 4.88 -20.80
N ALA A 156 11.94 5.49 -21.95
CA ALA A 156 12.62 6.72 -22.38
C ALA A 156 12.41 7.86 -21.38
N ARG A 157 11.18 8.06 -20.89
CA ARG A 157 10.87 9.06 -19.85
C ARG A 157 11.59 8.75 -18.54
N VAL A 158 11.56 7.50 -18.09
CA VAL A 158 12.24 7.06 -16.86
C VAL A 158 13.76 7.29 -16.95
N ARG A 159 14.39 6.97 -18.09
CA ARG A 159 15.82 7.25 -18.31
C ARG A 159 16.14 8.75 -18.31
N ALA A 160 15.27 9.58 -18.88
CA ALA A 160 15.43 11.03 -18.84
C ALA A 160 15.37 11.57 -17.39
N LEU A 161 14.46 11.04 -16.58
CA LEU A 161 14.36 11.36 -15.15
C LEU A 161 15.56 10.83 -14.36
N ALA A 162 16.08 9.65 -14.69
CA ALA A 162 17.27 9.11 -14.04
C ALA A 162 18.46 10.09 -14.16
N ALA A 163 18.60 10.78 -15.29
CA ALA A 163 19.66 11.75 -15.53
C ALA A 163 19.55 13.03 -14.67
N THR A 164 18.42 13.28 -14.01
CA THR A 164 18.26 14.43 -13.10
C THR A 164 18.60 14.09 -11.65
N ILE A 165 18.71 12.80 -11.32
CA ILE A 165 19.12 12.33 -10.00
C ILE A 165 20.63 12.53 -9.84
N SER A 166 21.05 13.15 -8.73
CA SER A 166 22.46 13.36 -8.41
C SER A 166 23.26 12.04 -8.36
N ASP A 167 24.43 12.03 -9.01
CA ASP A 167 25.33 10.85 -9.07
C ASP A 167 26.08 10.55 -7.76
N SER A 168 25.92 11.41 -6.74
CA SER A 168 26.68 11.29 -5.49
C SER A 168 25.91 11.61 -4.21
N ALA A 169 24.80 12.34 -4.29
CA ALA A 169 24.10 12.83 -3.10
C ALA A 169 23.48 11.71 -2.24
N TYR A 170 23.17 10.56 -2.82
CA TYR A 170 22.39 9.51 -2.15
C TYR A 170 23.22 8.24 -1.86
N ARG A 171 24.56 8.34 -1.86
CA ARG A 171 25.46 7.17 -1.71
C ARG A 171 25.43 6.47 -0.37
N ASP A 172 24.77 7.05 0.64
CA ASP A 172 24.51 6.42 1.93
C ASP A 172 23.01 6.13 2.15
N ILE A 173 22.19 6.27 1.10
CA ILE A 173 20.78 5.95 1.10
C ILE A 173 20.55 4.56 0.50
N THR A 174 19.72 3.76 1.16
CA THR A 174 19.17 2.51 0.60
C THR A 174 17.76 2.75 0.08
N ALA A 175 17.53 2.50 -1.21
CA ALA A 175 16.21 2.58 -1.83
C ALA A 175 15.46 1.24 -1.72
N PHE A 176 14.21 1.28 -1.32
CA PHE A 176 13.27 0.15 -1.31
C PHE A 176 12.15 0.42 -2.31
N VAL A 177 11.81 -0.58 -3.12
CA VAL A 177 10.82 -0.48 -4.20
C VAL A 177 9.79 -1.59 -4.04
N ASP A 178 8.53 -1.20 -3.87
CA ASP A 178 7.38 -2.04 -4.15
C ASP A 178 6.72 -1.51 -5.45
N PRO A 179 6.88 -2.23 -6.57
CA PRO A 179 6.27 -1.84 -7.83
C PRO A 179 4.73 -1.80 -7.75
N ILE A 180 4.07 -2.81 -7.18
CA ILE A 180 2.61 -2.93 -7.13
C ILE A 180 2.18 -3.55 -5.78
N ASP A 181 2.08 -2.71 -4.75
CA ASP A 181 1.43 -3.07 -3.48
C ASP A 181 -0.07 -3.24 -3.73
N GLY A 182 -0.62 -4.32 -3.19
CA GLY A 182 -1.98 -4.76 -3.48
C GLY A 182 -2.07 -5.65 -4.71
N THR A 183 -1.09 -6.55 -4.92
CA THR A 183 -1.07 -7.59 -5.97
C THR A 183 -2.43 -8.28 -6.15
N ARG A 184 -3.06 -8.69 -5.04
CA ARG A 184 -4.35 -9.37 -5.06
C ARG A 184 -5.45 -8.41 -5.54
N GLU A 185 -5.44 -7.18 -5.05
CA GLU A 185 -6.40 -6.14 -5.41
C GLU A 185 -6.25 -5.76 -6.89
N PHE A 186 -5.03 -5.70 -7.42
CA PHE A 186 -4.76 -5.50 -8.85
C PHE A 186 -5.39 -6.60 -9.69
N ALA A 187 -5.12 -7.87 -9.35
CA ALA A 187 -5.68 -9.04 -10.06
C ALA A 187 -7.20 -9.17 -9.94
N LEU A 188 -7.80 -8.65 -8.86
CA LEU A 188 -9.26 -8.70 -8.63
C LEU A 188 -10.01 -7.48 -9.19
N GLY A 189 -9.33 -6.56 -9.87
CA GLY A 189 -9.98 -5.36 -10.40
C GLY A 189 -10.38 -4.36 -9.31
N GLN A 190 -9.62 -4.30 -8.21
CA GLN A 190 -9.77 -3.37 -7.09
C GLN A 190 -8.61 -2.34 -7.07
N GLY A 191 -8.29 -1.80 -8.24
CA GLY A 191 -7.15 -0.91 -8.48
C GLY A 191 -7.13 0.37 -7.64
N ASP A 192 -8.27 0.81 -7.10
CA ASP A 192 -8.36 1.94 -6.17
C ASP A 192 -7.55 1.74 -4.87
N LYS A 193 -7.13 0.50 -4.59
CA LYS A 193 -6.33 0.12 -3.42
C LYS A 193 -4.87 -0.16 -3.78
N VAL A 194 -4.51 -0.14 -5.06
CA VAL A 194 -3.16 -0.47 -5.51
C VAL A 194 -2.26 0.75 -5.35
N THR A 195 -1.06 0.54 -4.83
CA THR A 195 -0.05 1.58 -4.67
C THR A 195 1.30 1.17 -5.24
N VAL A 196 2.02 2.14 -5.80
CA VAL A 196 3.47 2.06 -6.00
C VAL A 196 4.13 2.66 -4.76
N LEU A 197 5.06 1.95 -4.11
CA LEU A 197 5.76 2.43 -2.92
C LEU A 197 7.24 2.55 -3.21
N LEU A 198 7.78 3.75 -3.02
CA LEU A 198 9.22 3.99 -3.09
C LEU A 198 9.65 4.60 -1.77
N GLY A 199 10.59 3.95 -1.09
CA GLY A 199 11.12 4.37 0.20
C GLY A 199 12.62 4.57 0.15
N PHE A 200 13.10 5.60 0.86
CA PHE A 200 14.50 5.97 0.93
C PHE A 200 14.91 5.99 2.39
N ASN A 201 15.96 5.23 2.71
CA ASN A 201 16.37 4.95 4.07
C ASN A 201 17.80 5.39 4.29
N ASP A 202 18.07 6.01 5.42
CA ASP A 202 19.40 6.47 5.79
C ASP A 202 20.38 5.30 6.01
N ARG A 203 21.63 5.62 6.35
CA ARG A 203 22.69 4.63 6.61
C ARG A 203 22.40 3.67 7.76
N ASP A 204 21.48 4.03 8.65
CA ASP A 204 21.07 3.22 9.79
C ASP A 204 19.80 2.40 9.46
N GLY A 205 19.27 2.51 8.24
CA GLY A 205 18.07 1.83 7.79
C GLY A 205 16.77 2.50 8.21
N ARG A 206 16.80 3.77 8.65
CA ARG A 206 15.60 4.51 9.02
C ARG A 206 14.99 5.19 7.80
N PRO A 207 13.68 5.08 7.56
CA PRO A 207 13.02 5.83 6.49
C PRO A 207 13.22 7.34 6.65
N CYS A 208 13.80 7.98 5.64
CA CYS A 208 14.07 9.43 5.65
C CYS A 208 13.28 10.19 4.58
N ALA A 209 12.90 9.52 3.50
CA ALA A 209 12.01 10.06 2.48
C ALA A 209 11.20 8.96 1.78
N GLY A 210 10.09 9.31 1.14
CA GLY A 210 9.30 8.32 0.42
C GLY A 210 8.21 8.91 -0.46
N ILE A 211 7.59 8.03 -1.24
CA ILE A 211 6.37 8.27 -1.99
C ILE A 211 5.44 7.04 -1.95
N MET A 212 4.15 7.32 -1.80
CA MET A 212 3.05 6.40 -2.01
C MET A 212 2.20 6.95 -3.15
N TYR A 213 1.99 6.15 -4.20
CA TYR A 213 1.29 6.62 -5.41
C TYR A 213 0.20 5.62 -5.80
N ARG A 214 -1.06 6.04 -5.92
CA ARG A 214 -2.18 5.20 -6.40
C ARG A 214 -2.43 5.47 -7.89
N PRO A 215 -1.85 4.69 -8.81
CA PRO A 215 -1.92 4.98 -10.25
C PRO A 215 -3.32 4.78 -10.83
N LEU A 216 -4.17 3.97 -10.20
CA LEU A 216 -5.45 3.54 -10.76
C LEU A 216 -6.67 4.27 -10.18
N THR A 217 -6.46 5.32 -9.36
CA THR A 217 -7.56 6.19 -8.91
C THR A 217 -7.85 7.29 -9.92
N ALA A 218 -9.08 7.83 -9.90
CA ALA A 218 -9.49 8.94 -10.76
C ALA A 218 -10.11 10.07 -9.92
N PRO A 219 -9.38 11.20 -9.68
CA PRO A 219 -8.01 11.46 -10.10
C PRO A 219 -6.99 10.56 -9.39
N VAL A 220 -5.76 10.50 -9.91
CA VAL A 220 -4.63 9.88 -9.23
C VAL A 220 -4.43 10.53 -7.86
N THR A 221 -4.23 9.71 -6.83
CA THR A 221 -3.89 10.15 -5.48
C THR A 221 -2.48 9.71 -5.12
N TRP A 222 -1.75 10.54 -4.38
CA TRP A 222 -0.37 10.26 -3.98
C TRP A 222 0.04 11.12 -2.78
N ALA A 223 1.07 10.68 -2.07
CA ALA A 223 1.74 11.45 -1.01
C ALA A 223 3.24 11.19 -1.06
N ALA A 224 4.03 12.22 -0.83
CA ALA A 224 5.47 12.16 -0.67
C ALA A 224 5.90 12.98 0.55
N GLY A 225 6.99 12.58 1.20
CA GLY A 225 7.45 13.26 2.40
C GLY A 225 8.91 13.00 2.74
N ALA A 226 9.54 13.99 3.35
CA ALA A 226 10.87 13.94 3.97
C ALA A 226 10.88 14.84 5.21
N LEU A 227 10.73 14.23 6.39
CA LEU A 227 10.52 14.96 7.65
C LEU A 227 11.70 15.89 8.01
N SER A 228 12.93 15.44 7.82
CA SER A 228 14.14 16.20 8.14
C SER A 228 14.29 17.50 7.33
N GLU A 229 13.67 17.57 6.16
CA GLU A 229 13.63 18.76 5.30
C GLU A 229 12.32 19.55 5.43
N GLY A 230 11.39 19.11 6.29
CA GLY A 230 10.05 19.68 6.41
C GLY A 230 9.23 19.58 5.12
N TYR A 231 9.61 18.66 4.22
CA TYR A 231 8.97 18.50 2.92
C TYR A 231 7.80 17.50 3.02
N LYS A 232 6.66 17.92 2.49
CA LYS A 232 5.52 17.04 2.21
C LYS A 232 4.71 17.59 1.04
N ALA A 233 4.25 16.70 0.18
CA ALA A 233 3.41 17.05 -0.96
C ALA A 233 2.52 15.87 -1.33
N GLY A 234 1.33 16.15 -1.84
CA GLY A 234 0.42 15.08 -2.26
C GLY A 234 -0.90 15.58 -2.80
N VAL A 235 -1.61 14.67 -3.46
CA VAL A 235 -3.02 14.79 -3.81
C VAL A 235 -3.73 13.66 -3.09
N LEU A 236 -4.45 13.99 -2.02
CA LEU A 236 -5.11 13.03 -1.13
C LEU A 236 -6.63 13.12 -1.28
N ASP A 237 -7.30 11.96 -1.23
CA ASP A 237 -8.76 11.88 -1.18
C ASP A 237 -9.23 11.98 0.27
N HIS A 238 -9.23 13.19 0.82
CA HIS A 238 -9.59 13.44 2.22
C HIS A 238 -11.04 13.05 2.52
N ALA A 239 -11.23 12.38 3.66
CA ALA A 239 -12.55 12.09 4.19
C ALA A 239 -13.33 13.40 4.40
N ALA A 240 -14.61 13.42 4.00
CA ALA A 240 -15.50 14.55 4.24
C ALA A 240 -15.64 14.86 5.75
N THR A 241 -15.62 13.81 6.57
CA THR A 241 -15.54 13.89 8.03
C THR A 241 -14.40 13.01 8.51
N PRO A 242 -13.38 13.55 9.19
CA PRO A 242 -12.29 12.75 9.76
C PRO A 242 -12.81 11.68 10.73
N ASN A 243 -12.17 10.51 10.72
CA ASN A 243 -12.50 9.36 11.56
C ASN A 243 -11.31 8.99 12.47
N PRO A 244 -11.00 9.79 13.51
CA PRO A 244 -9.85 9.57 14.39
C PRO A 244 -9.98 8.34 15.30
N THR A 245 -11.18 7.74 15.37
CA THR A 245 -11.45 6.50 16.13
C THR A 245 -11.49 5.26 15.24
N GLY A 246 -11.25 5.42 13.94
CA GLY A 246 -11.18 4.31 13.00
C GLY A 246 -9.88 3.54 13.13
N CYS A 247 -9.98 2.20 13.16
CA CYS A 247 -8.83 1.30 13.10
C CYS A 247 -8.88 0.47 11.83
N LEU A 248 -7.87 0.62 10.98
CA LEU A 248 -7.72 -0.09 9.71
C LEU A 248 -7.42 -1.56 9.95
N ILE A 249 -8.26 -2.42 9.37
CA ILE A 249 -8.16 -3.89 9.47
C ILE A 249 -8.26 -4.56 8.11
N THR A 250 -7.73 -5.78 8.00
CA THR A 250 -8.03 -6.66 6.85
C THR A 250 -9.42 -7.27 7.00
N ASP A 251 -10.23 -7.21 5.95
CA ASP A 251 -11.57 -7.81 5.95
C ASP A 251 -11.54 -9.30 6.32
N GLY A 252 -12.35 -9.66 7.32
CA GLY A 252 -12.64 -11.05 7.69
C GLY A 252 -11.62 -11.76 8.58
N LYS A 253 -10.51 -11.12 8.97
CA LYS A 253 -9.52 -11.69 9.90
C LYS A 253 -9.00 -10.64 10.87
N VAL A 254 -9.75 -10.40 11.95
CA VAL A 254 -9.32 -9.55 13.07
C VAL A 254 -8.99 -10.46 14.24
N SER A 255 -7.81 -10.29 14.84
CA SER A 255 -7.44 -11.05 16.03
C SER A 255 -8.28 -10.65 17.24
N PRO A 256 -8.40 -11.54 18.25
CA PRO A 256 -9.03 -11.17 19.52
C PRO A 256 -8.36 -9.95 20.18
N PHE A 257 -7.04 -9.82 20.08
CA PHE A 257 -6.29 -8.67 20.60
C PHE A 257 -6.75 -7.36 19.94
N ILE A 258 -6.78 -7.29 18.61
CA ILE A 258 -7.19 -6.08 17.90
C ILE A 258 -8.68 -5.78 18.15
N ALA A 259 -9.55 -6.79 18.04
CA ALA A 259 -10.99 -6.61 18.20
C ALA A 259 -11.35 -6.08 19.59
N LYS A 260 -10.77 -6.68 20.65
CA LYS A 260 -11.01 -6.24 22.03
C LYS A 260 -10.34 -4.90 22.35
N THR A 261 -9.19 -4.59 21.75
CA THR A 261 -8.57 -3.26 21.89
C THR A 261 -9.49 -2.17 21.34
N ILE A 262 -10.11 -2.43 20.19
CA ILE A 262 -11.05 -1.50 19.57
C ILE A 262 -12.33 -1.35 20.41
N GLU A 263 -12.85 -2.45 20.94
CA GLU A 263 -13.99 -2.44 21.87
C GLU A 263 -13.68 -1.64 23.14
N GLU A 264 -12.54 -1.91 23.79
CA GLU A 264 -12.08 -1.23 25.00
C GLU A 264 -11.97 0.29 24.81
N LEU A 265 -11.55 0.74 23.62
CA LEU A 265 -11.41 2.16 23.29
C LEU A 265 -12.73 2.82 22.89
N GLY A 266 -13.79 2.05 22.61
CA GLY A 266 -15.02 2.54 22.00
C GLY A 266 -14.80 2.99 20.55
N TYR A 267 -13.88 2.35 19.84
CA TYR A 267 -13.46 2.67 18.48
C TYR A 267 -14.20 1.83 17.44
N ASN A 268 -13.97 2.10 16.16
CA ASN A 268 -14.65 1.39 15.06
C ASN A 268 -13.67 0.73 14.08
N LEU A 269 -14.06 -0.43 13.57
CA LEU A 269 -13.32 -1.15 12.54
C LEU A 269 -13.50 -0.46 11.18
N VAL A 270 -12.41 -0.27 10.45
CA VAL A 270 -12.41 0.26 9.08
C VAL A 270 -11.82 -0.78 8.14
N PRO A 271 -12.65 -1.43 7.30
CA PRO A 271 -12.22 -2.27 6.19
C PRO A 271 -11.15 -1.64 5.33
N SER A 272 -10.04 -2.36 5.11
CA SER A 272 -8.94 -1.88 4.28
C SER A 272 -8.10 -3.04 3.75
N LEU A 273 -7.58 -2.88 2.53
CA LEU A 273 -6.65 -3.82 1.88
C LEU A 273 -5.43 -3.05 1.38
N ALA A 274 -4.35 -3.78 1.09
CA ALA A 274 -3.02 -3.27 0.70
C ALA A 274 -2.35 -2.36 1.75
N SER A 275 -1.04 -2.50 1.93
CA SER A 275 -0.32 -1.86 3.04
C SER A 275 -0.20 -0.35 2.83
N GLY A 276 0.21 0.06 1.64
CA GLY A 276 0.32 1.44 1.20
C GLY A 276 -1.01 2.16 1.13
N ASN A 277 -2.07 1.47 0.69
CA ASN A 277 -3.42 2.04 0.73
C ASN A 277 -3.90 2.34 2.15
N ARG A 278 -3.56 1.52 3.14
CA ARG A 278 -3.85 1.82 4.56
C ARG A 278 -3.11 3.05 5.04
N ALA A 279 -1.84 3.18 4.69
CA ALA A 279 -1.06 4.37 5.03
C ALA A 279 -1.65 5.64 4.39
N MET A 280 -2.06 5.57 3.13
CA MET A 280 -2.79 6.66 2.46
C MET A 280 -4.12 6.98 3.19
N MET A 281 -4.89 5.98 3.62
CA MET A 281 -6.13 6.19 4.38
C MET A 281 -5.92 6.92 5.72
N LEU A 282 -4.77 6.76 6.39
CA LEU A 282 -4.40 7.54 7.57
C LEU A 282 -4.21 9.01 7.23
N LEU A 283 -3.47 9.31 6.15
CA LEU A 283 -3.25 10.68 5.68
C LEU A 283 -4.54 11.36 5.18
N GLU A 284 -5.45 10.55 4.65
CA GLU A 284 -6.77 10.98 4.17
C GLU A 284 -7.77 11.23 5.31
N GLY A 285 -7.43 10.91 6.56
CA GLY A 285 -8.34 11.04 7.70
C GLY A 285 -9.49 10.02 7.70
N LYS A 286 -9.39 8.94 6.93
CA LYS A 286 -10.39 7.86 6.85
C LYS A 286 -10.35 6.93 8.07
N ALA A 287 -9.22 6.94 8.78
CA ALA A 287 -9.00 6.23 10.05
C ALA A 287 -7.93 6.95 10.88
N GLY A 288 -7.93 6.71 12.20
CA GLY A 288 -6.93 7.23 13.12
C GLY A 288 -5.75 6.30 13.33
N TYR A 289 -5.95 4.98 13.14
CA TYR A 289 -4.94 3.97 13.43
C TYR A 289 -4.87 2.87 12.36
N TYR A 290 -3.67 2.34 12.16
CA TYR A 290 -3.41 1.10 11.45
C TYR A 290 -2.66 0.17 12.40
N ILE A 291 -3.31 -0.91 12.81
CA ILE A 291 -2.75 -1.87 13.77
C ILE A 291 -2.67 -3.23 13.10
N ARG A 292 -1.49 -3.82 13.13
CA ARG A 292 -1.26 -5.23 12.86
C ARG A 292 -0.59 -5.84 14.07
N ASP A 293 -1.19 -6.88 14.62
CA ASP A 293 -0.57 -7.62 15.71
C ASP A 293 0.32 -8.77 15.21
N THR A 294 0.30 -9.05 13.91
CA THR A 294 1.13 -10.05 13.20
C THR A 294 2.20 -9.41 12.33
N GLY A 295 3.35 -10.08 12.22
CA GLY A 295 4.37 -9.84 11.19
C GLY A 295 4.00 -10.44 9.84
N GLY A 296 5.02 -10.75 9.03
CA GLY A 296 4.86 -11.46 7.77
C GLY A 296 4.53 -10.59 6.55
N PHE A 297 4.50 -9.27 6.69
CA PHE A 297 4.48 -8.33 5.58
C PHE A 297 5.90 -7.88 5.24
N ALA A 298 6.13 -7.29 4.08
CA ALA A 298 7.47 -6.99 3.62
C ALA A 298 8.03 -5.67 4.21
N LEU A 299 9.33 -5.43 4.07
CA LEU A 299 9.95 -4.16 4.46
C LEU A 299 9.63 -3.02 3.48
N TRP A 300 9.43 -3.32 2.20
CA TRP A 300 9.02 -2.30 1.22
C TRP A 300 7.60 -1.76 1.48
N ASP A 301 6.72 -2.56 2.10
CA ASP A 301 5.40 -2.15 2.61
C ASP A 301 5.46 -1.02 3.67
N THR A 302 6.61 -0.81 4.32
CA THR A 302 6.76 0.16 5.42
C THR A 302 7.70 1.30 5.13
N SER A 303 8.69 1.12 4.25
CA SER A 303 9.73 2.13 4.01
C SER A 303 9.16 3.47 3.53
N GLY A 304 8.56 3.50 2.33
CA GLY A 304 7.94 4.71 1.78
C GLY A 304 6.77 5.22 2.64
N PRO A 305 5.85 4.34 3.05
CA PRO A 305 4.74 4.71 3.93
C PRO A 305 5.13 5.39 5.24
N GLN A 306 6.14 4.89 5.96
CA GLN A 306 6.58 5.48 7.22
C GLN A 306 7.12 6.89 7.01
N ALA A 307 8.02 7.09 6.03
CA ALA A 307 8.58 8.42 5.75
C ALA A 307 7.49 9.45 5.38
N CYS A 308 6.51 9.04 4.58
CA CYS A 308 5.36 9.88 4.24
C CYS A 308 4.51 10.19 5.47
N ILE A 309 4.12 9.18 6.26
CA ILE A 309 3.27 9.37 7.45
C ILE A 309 3.93 10.34 8.43
N GLU A 310 5.22 10.16 8.71
CA GLU A 310 5.96 10.99 9.66
C GLU A 310 6.14 12.43 9.15
N ALA A 311 6.43 12.64 7.87
CA ALA A 311 6.49 13.98 7.27
C ALA A 311 5.16 14.74 7.41
N TYR A 312 4.03 14.02 7.42
CA TYR A 312 2.70 14.60 7.64
C TYR A 312 2.35 14.80 9.12
N GLY A 313 3.18 14.34 10.06
CA GLY A 313 2.97 14.45 11.50
C GLY A 313 2.36 13.21 12.17
N GLY A 314 2.18 12.12 11.40
CA GLY A 314 1.78 10.81 11.92
C GLY A 314 2.96 10.02 12.47
N THR A 315 2.73 8.75 12.81
CA THR A 315 3.82 7.83 13.19
C THR A 315 3.55 6.41 12.70
N MET A 316 4.61 5.63 12.50
CA MET A 316 4.57 4.19 12.23
C MET A 316 5.73 3.52 12.98
N ALA A 317 5.43 2.45 13.72
CA ALA A 317 6.41 1.76 14.56
C ALA A 317 6.10 0.28 14.72
N LYS A 318 7.09 -0.47 15.21
CA LYS A 318 6.96 -1.85 15.67
C LYS A 318 6.07 -1.90 16.90
N LEU A 319 5.06 -2.78 16.86
CA LEU A 319 4.12 -2.99 17.96
C LEU A 319 4.80 -3.49 19.25
N PRO A 320 5.78 -4.43 19.24
CA PRO A 320 6.37 -4.94 20.47
C PRO A 320 7.02 -3.87 21.34
N ALA A 321 7.89 -3.03 20.78
CA ALA A 321 8.54 -1.94 21.52
C ALA A 321 7.51 -0.92 22.04
N PHE A 322 6.51 -0.59 21.21
CA PHE A 322 5.41 0.27 21.64
C PHE A 322 4.65 -0.32 22.84
N LEU A 323 4.40 -1.64 22.88
CA LEU A 323 3.76 -2.29 24.02
C LEU A 323 4.68 -2.37 25.24
N GLU A 324 5.98 -2.63 25.05
CA GLU A 324 6.94 -2.81 26.14
C GLU A 324 7.14 -1.52 26.95
N ASP A 325 7.46 -0.41 26.28
CA ASP A 325 7.81 0.86 26.94
C ASP A 325 7.24 2.11 26.25
N GLY A 326 6.54 1.94 25.12
CA GLY A 326 5.99 3.05 24.35
C GLY A 326 6.95 3.60 23.29
N ALA A 327 8.13 2.98 23.11
CA ALA A 327 9.09 3.41 22.11
C ALA A 327 8.55 3.21 20.68
N LEU A 328 8.76 4.24 19.86
CA LEU A 328 8.41 4.25 18.43
C LEU A 328 9.61 3.77 17.60
N VAL A 329 9.85 2.46 17.66
CA VAL A 329 10.98 1.82 16.95
C VAL A 329 10.57 1.47 15.51
N THR A 330 11.33 1.96 14.52
CA THR A 330 11.13 1.63 13.10
C THR A 330 11.66 0.25 12.73
N TYR A 331 11.24 -0.28 11.58
CA TYR A 331 11.88 -1.43 10.92
C TYR A 331 13.22 -1.03 10.31
N THR A 332 14.15 -1.98 10.26
CA THR A 332 15.51 -1.74 9.75
C THR A 332 15.54 -2.00 8.24
N HIS A 333 15.52 -0.94 7.44
CA HIS A 333 15.47 -1.01 5.98
C HIS A 333 16.87 -0.91 5.37
N LEU A 334 17.67 -1.96 5.53
CA LEU A 334 18.99 -2.10 4.90
C LEU A 334 19.04 -3.36 4.03
N LYS A 335 19.86 -3.33 2.99
CA LYS A 335 20.18 -4.52 2.21
C LYS A 335 20.96 -5.50 3.09
N SER A 336 20.49 -6.75 3.18
CA SER A 336 21.09 -7.79 4.02
C SER A 336 20.74 -9.18 3.50
N GLU A 337 21.59 -10.17 3.79
CA GLU A 337 21.30 -11.58 3.52
C GLU A 337 20.41 -12.23 4.60
N LYS A 338 20.31 -11.57 5.76
CA LYS A 338 19.60 -12.04 6.95
C LYS A 338 18.64 -10.98 7.45
N ASN A 339 17.58 -11.41 8.11
CA ASN A 339 16.62 -10.49 8.71
C ASN A 339 17.27 -9.73 9.88
N LEU A 340 17.26 -8.40 9.80
CA LEU A 340 17.92 -7.53 10.79
C LEU A 340 17.08 -7.26 12.03
N ASP A 341 15.77 -7.51 11.95
CA ASP A 341 14.81 -7.29 13.03
C ASP A 341 14.36 -8.59 13.71
N PHE A 342 14.98 -9.72 13.35
CA PHE A 342 14.68 -11.02 13.93
C PHE A 342 15.12 -11.08 15.39
N VAL A 343 14.17 -11.42 16.27
CA VAL A 343 14.43 -11.64 17.69
C VAL A 343 14.21 -13.12 18.01
N PRO A 344 15.25 -13.88 18.42
CA PRO A 344 15.13 -15.28 18.76
C PRO A 344 14.03 -15.54 19.81
N GLY A 345 13.14 -16.48 19.52
CA GLY A 345 12.04 -16.85 20.42
C GLY A 345 10.81 -15.93 20.35
N ALA A 346 10.88 -14.80 19.64
CA ALA A 346 9.73 -13.89 19.45
C ALA A 346 9.03 -14.07 18.09
N VAL A 347 9.61 -14.86 17.19
CA VAL A 347 9.13 -15.08 15.81
C VAL A 347 8.80 -16.57 15.63
N MET A 348 7.59 -16.85 15.18
CA MET A 348 7.10 -18.18 14.83
C MET A 348 7.16 -18.37 13.32
N LEU A 349 7.63 -19.53 12.86
CA LEU A 349 7.72 -19.77 11.43
C LEU A 349 6.31 -19.83 10.83
N SER A 350 6.09 -19.04 9.79
CA SER A 350 4.80 -18.93 9.09
C SER A 350 5.01 -18.95 7.58
N LEU A 351 3.93 -19.20 6.83
CA LEU A 351 3.99 -19.17 5.37
C LEU A 351 4.48 -17.81 4.85
N THR A 352 4.19 -16.72 5.56
CA THR A 352 4.49 -15.36 5.13
C THR A 352 5.95 -14.97 5.45
N ASN A 353 6.52 -15.43 6.57
CA ASN A 353 7.91 -15.11 6.93
C ASN A 353 8.96 -16.14 6.49
N ALA A 354 8.57 -17.36 6.14
CA ALA A 354 9.51 -18.39 5.73
C ALA A 354 10.24 -18.01 4.42
N LYS A 355 11.58 -18.13 4.45
CA LYS A 355 12.47 -18.02 3.30
C LYS A 355 12.21 -19.14 2.29
N VAL A 356 12.03 -20.36 2.78
CA VAL A 356 11.66 -21.53 1.98
C VAL A 356 10.28 -22.00 2.42
N LYS A 357 9.27 -21.82 1.57
CA LYS A 357 7.86 -22.07 1.93
C LYS A 357 7.58 -23.51 2.35
N SER A 358 8.32 -24.48 1.83
CA SER A 358 8.18 -25.91 2.18
C SER A 358 8.70 -26.26 3.58
N GLU A 359 9.46 -25.38 4.23
CA GLU A 359 9.91 -25.59 5.61
C GLU A 359 8.81 -25.27 6.64
N TYR A 360 7.78 -24.51 6.25
CA TYR A 360 6.66 -24.20 7.11
C TYR A 360 5.65 -25.36 7.17
N ASP A 361 5.38 -25.84 8.38
CA ASP A 361 4.38 -26.86 8.66
C ASP A 361 3.23 -26.24 9.46
N ARG A 362 2.10 -26.00 8.79
CA ARG A 362 0.90 -25.39 9.40
C ARG A 362 0.33 -26.14 10.61
N THR A 363 0.75 -27.38 10.85
CA THR A 363 0.29 -28.19 11.97
C THR A 363 1.16 -28.03 13.22
N LYS A 364 2.27 -27.31 13.11
CA LYS A 364 3.24 -27.11 14.17
C LYS A 364 3.42 -25.64 14.45
N ASP A 365 3.43 -25.30 15.72
CA ASP A 365 3.84 -23.98 16.18
C ASP A 365 5.34 -24.02 16.44
N THR A 366 6.13 -23.63 15.44
CA THR A 366 7.60 -23.80 15.47
C THR A 366 8.26 -22.43 15.61
N PRO A 367 9.02 -22.16 16.68
CA PRO A 367 9.86 -20.97 16.74
C PRO A 367 10.81 -20.93 15.54
N ALA A 368 10.82 -19.81 14.82
CA ALA A 368 11.67 -19.65 13.66
C ALA A 368 13.14 -19.57 14.08
N ARG A 369 14.04 -20.03 13.19
CA ARG A 369 15.48 -19.74 13.25
C ARG A 369 15.81 -18.67 12.22
N LEU A 370 16.82 -17.85 12.48
CA LEU A 370 17.20 -16.72 11.62
C LEU A 370 17.40 -17.15 10.16
N GLU A 371 17.99 -18.32 9.92
CA GLU A 371 18.27 -18.83 8.58
C GLU A 371 17.01 -19.19 7.78
N GLN A 372 15.91 -19.44 8.48
CA GLN A 372 14.62 -19.83 7.90
C GLN A 372 13.74 -18.62 7.59
N VAL A 373 14.07 -17.44 8.09
CA VAL A 373 13.28 -16.21 7.93
C VAL A 373 13.77 -15.44 6.71
N ASN A 374 12.84 -14.95 5.89
CA ASN A 374 13.15 -14.08 4.76
C ASN A 374 13.79 -12.78 5.29
N ALA A 375 14.87 -12.32 4.64
CA ALA A 375 15.60 -11.13 5.07
C ALA A 375 14.76 -9.85 5.05
N TYR A 376 13.76 -9.76 4.17
CA TYR A 376 12.97 -8.56 3.92
C TYR A 376 11.54 -8.64 4.42
N VAL A 377 11.28 -9.49 5.42
CA VAL A 377 9.97 -9.56 6.09
C VAL A 377 10.00 -8.81 7.42
N CYS A 378 8.94 -8.08 7.72
CA CYS A 378 8.66 -7.53 9.03
C CYS A 378 8.33 -8.68 10.01
N CYS A 379 9.23 -8.96 10.94
CA CYS A 379 9.08 -10.01 11.96
C CYS A 379 8.15 -9.63 13.12
N ALA A 380 7.66 -8.40 13.15
CA ALA A 380 6.87 -7.88 14.25
C ALA A 380 5.54 -7.30 13.74
N GLY A 381 4.58 -7.13 14.65
CA GLY A 381 3.39 -6.33 14.39
C GLY A 381 3.71 -4.85 14.20
N LEU A 382 2.77 -4.10 13.65
CA LEU A 382 2.88 -2.67 13.35
C LEU A 382 1.79 -1.88 14.09
N VAL A 383 2.16 -0.71 14.56
CA VAL A 383 1.23 0.34 14.98
C VAL A 383 1.55 1.61 14.23
N ALA A 384 0.54 2.21 13.62
CA ALA A 384 0.65 3.53 13.02
C ALA A 384 -0.56 4.38 13.41
N ALA A 385 -0.33 5.69 13.52
CA ALA A 385 -1.35 6.67 13.86
C ALA A 385 -1.33 7.81 12.84
N SER A 386 -2.52 8.34 12.53
CA SER A 386 -2.69 9.51 11.68
C SER A 386 -2.09 10.77 12.35
N PRO A 387 -1.86 11.85 11.58
CA PRO A 387 -1.32 13.10 12.13
C PRO A 387 -2.11 13.68 13.33
N ASP A 388 -3.43 13.44 13.37
CA ASP A 388 -4.29 13.95 14.44
C ASP A 388 -4.26 13.06 15.71
N ASN A 389 -3.58 11.91 15.65
CA ASN A 389 -3.61 10.87 16.68
C ASN A 389 -2.24 10.61 17.34
N THR A 390 -1.22 11.44 17.09
CA THR A 390 0.15 11.26 17.61
C THR A 390 0.44 11.92 18.95
N ALA A 391 -0.50 12.68 19.51
CA ALA A 391 -0.32 13.30 20.82
C ALA A 391 -0.03 12.23 21.90
N GLU A 392 0.91 12.53 22.81
CA GLU A 392 1.40 11.59 23.83
C GLU A 392 0.26 10.94 24.64
N GLY A 393 -0.73 11.73 25.08
CA GLY A 393 -1.90 11.22 25.80
C GLY A 393 -2.79 10.28 24.97
N THR A 394 -2.87 10.50 23.65
CA THR A 394 -3.64 9.66 22.73
C THR A 394 -2.96 8.32 22.51
N MET A 395 -1.65 8.31 22.26
CA MET A 395 -0.86 7.08 22.11
C MET A 395 -0.76 6.30 23.43
N ALA A 396 -0.61 6.99 24.56
CA ALA A 396 -0.64 6.35 25.88
C ALA A 396 -1.99 5.68 26.16
N LYS A 397 -3.11 6.30 25.77
CA LYS A 397 -4.44 5.69 25.88
C LYS A 397 -4.55 4.42 25.02
N LEU A 398 -4.10 4.46 23.76
CA LEU A 398 -4.07 3.29 22.88
C LEU A 398 -3.27 2.14 23.52
N ARG A 399 -2.04 2.44 23.97
CA ARG A 399 -1.16 1.46 24.62
C ARG A 399 -1.78 0.88 25.88
N SER A 400 -2.39 1.71 26.73
CA SER A 400 -3.04 1.25 27.95
C SER A 400 -4.19 0.27 27.67
N ALA A 401 -4.98 0.51 26.63
CA ALA A 401 -6.04 -0.40 26.23
C ALA A 401 -5.48 -1.74 25.72
N MET A 402 -4.45 -1.69 24.87
CA MET A 402 -3.76 -2.89 24.38
C MET A 402 -3.17 -3.74 25.52
N LEU A 403 -2.51 -3.10 26.50
CA LEU A 403 -1.92 -3.78 27.66
C LEU A 403 -2.99 -4.44 28.53
N LYS A 404 -4.11 -3.76 28.75
CA LYS A 404 -5.26 -4.34 29.46
C LYS A 404 -5.79 -5.57 28.74
N VAL A 405 -6.02 -5.48 27.43
CA VAL A 405 -6.53 -6.59 26.61
C VAL A 405 -5.58 -7.79 26.61
N ALA A 406 -4.27 -7.53 26.56
CA ALA A 406 -3.24 -8.56 26.69
C ALA A 406 -3.27 -9.23 28.07
N ALA A 407 -3.38 -8.44 29.15
CA ALA A 407 -3.50 -8.95 30.52
C ALA A 407 -4.79 -9.77 30.73
N ASP A 408 -5.86 -9.45 30.01
CA ASP A 408 -7.14 -10.17 30.01
C ASP A 408 -7.11 -11.45 29.14
N GLY A 409 -5.91 -11.98 28.86
CA GLY A 409 -5.72 -13.25 28.16
C GLY A 409 -5.84 -13.19 26.64
N ASN A 410 -5.70 -12.01 26.03
CA ASN A 410 -5.75 -11.83 24.58
C ASN A 410 -4.47 -11.16 24.10
N PRO A 411 -3.30 -11.83 24.19
CA PRO A 411 -2.05 -11.26 23.71
C PRO A 411 -2.07 -11.05 22.19
N PRO A 412 -1.28 -10.10 21.67
CA PRO A 412 -1.09 -9.93 20.23
C PRO A 412 -0.46 -11.18 19.60
N TYR A 413 -0.75 -11.43 18.33
CA TYR A 413 -0.16 -12.54 17.59
C TYR A 413 1.26 -12.25 17.08
N TYR A 414 2.27 -12.42 17.92
CA TYR A 414 3.65 -12.39 17.44
C TYR A 414 3.92 -13.60 16.53
N THR A 415 3.81 -13.39 15.22
CA THR A 415 4.21 -14.35 14.18
C THR A 415 5.59 -14.04 13.67
#